data_AF-A0A353PC38-F1
#
_entry.id   AF-A0A353PC38-F1
#
_cell.length_a   1.000
_cell.length_b   1.000
_cell.length_c   1.000
_cell.angle_alpha   90.00
_cell.angle_beta   90.00
_cell.angle_gamma   90.00
#
_symmetry.space_group_name_H-M   'P 1'
#
loop_
_entity.id
_entity.type
_entity.pdbx_description
1 polymer ?
#
loop_
_entity_poly.entity_id
_entity_poly.type
_entity_poly.pdbx_seq_one_letter_code
_entity_poly.pdbx_strand_id
1 'polypeptide(L)' 'WAWRQGRIRGIRRSADAMLTLLPFEAEFYRQHGVPVRFVGHPLADMLPDPPDRAAARRR' A
#
# COMPACT_ATOMS: atom_id res chain seq x y z
N TRP A 1 4.31 0.47 -9.62
CA TRP A 1 4.12 1.38 -8.46
C TRP A 1 5.46 1.88 -7.90
N ALA A 2 6.41 1.02 -7.52
CA ALA A 2 7.71 1.42 -6.96
C ALA A 2 8.85 1.63 -7.98
N TRP A 3 8.54 2.17 -9.16
CA TRP A 3 9.46 2.27 -10.32
C TRP A 3 10.70 3.19 -10.12
N ARG A 4 10.71 4.05 -9.09
CA ARG A 4 11.85 4.90 -8.70
C ARG A 4 12.38 4.49 -7.33
N GLN A 5 13.00 3.31 -7.26
CA GLN A 5 13.51 2.72 -6.02
C GLN A 5 14.56 3.61 -5.31
N GLY A 6 15.26 4.48 -6.03
CA GLY A 6 16.20 5.46 -5.43
C GLY A 6 15.56 6.37 -4.37
N ARG A 7 14.23 6.57 -4.39
CA ARG A 7 13.49 7.35 -3.40
C ARG A 7 13.40 6.69 -2.03
N ILE A 8 13.60 5.38 -1.93
CA ILE A 8 13.51 4.61 -0.68
C ILE A 8 14.48 5.15 0.37
N ARG A 9 15.68 5.57 -0.05
CA ARG A 9 16.66 6.21 0.83
C ARG A 9 16.15 7.53 1.42
N GLY A 10 15.39 8.30 0.66
CA GLY A 10 14.74 9.51 1.15
C GLY A 10 13.65 9.18 2.16
N ILE A 11 12.77 8.25 1.80
CA ILE A 11 11.68 7.77 2.67
C ILE A 11 12.21 7.31 4.03
N ARG A 12 13.25 6.46 4.03
CA ARG A 12 13.87 5.96 5.28
C ARG A 12 14.45 7.07 6.17
N ARG A 13 14.88 8.19 5.59
CA ARG A 13 15.40 9.33 6.37
C ARG A 13 14.30 10.27 6.85
N SER A 14 13.15 10.28 6.18
CA SER A 14 12.08 11.25 6.42
C SER A 14 10.94 10.71 7.27
N ALA A 15 10.87 9.40 7.51
CA ALA A 15 9.78 8.77 8.24
C ALA A 15 10.30 7.76 9.26
N ASP A 16 9.78 7.82 10.49
CA ASP A 16 10.08 6.86 11.56
C ASP A 16 9.42 5.50 11.32
N ALA A 17 8.23 5.50 10.70
CA ALA A 17 7.51 4.31 10.30
C ALA A 17 6.63 4.56 9.07
N MET A 18 6.44 3.52 8.26
CA MET A 18 5.55 3.53 7.10
C MET A 18 4.33 2.65 7.38
N LEU A 19 3.13 3.18 7.13
CA LEU A 19 1.88 2.43 7.20
C LEU A 19 1.42 2.11 5.78
N THR A 20 1.25 0.82 5.48
CA THR A 20 0.88 0.36 4.13
C THR A 20 -0.52 -0.21 4.10
N LEU A 21 -1.22 0.06 3.00
CA LEU A 21 -2.59 -0.40 2.81
C LEU A 21 -2.66 -1.78 2.17
N LEU A 22 -1.57 -2.23 1.54
CA LEU A 22 -1.48 -3.50 0.84
C LEU A 22 -0.31 -4.33 1.39
N PRO A 23 -0.46 -5.67 1.51
CA PRO A 23 0.57 -6.51 2.13
C PRO A 23 1.87 -6.54 1.32
N PHE A 24 1.81 -6.45 -0.02
CA PHE A 24 3.02 -6.44 -0.85
C PHE A 24 3.85 -5.16 -0.69
N GLU A 25 3.22 -4.04 -0.34
CA GLU A 25 3.94 -2.79 -0.07
C GLU A 25 4.75 -2.93 1.21
N ALA A 26 4.15 -3.53 2.26
CA ALA A 26 4.82 -3.81 3.52
C ALA A 26 6.06 -4.68 3.30
N GLU A 27 5.91 -5.76 2.52
CA GLU A 27 7.02 -6.64 2.16
C GLU A 27 8.14 -5.90 1.43
N PHE A 28 7.78 -5.10 0.43
CA PHE A 28 8.73 -4.30 -0.34
C PHE A 28 9.54 -3.35 0.55
N TYR A 29 8.89 -2.58 1.43
CA TYR A 29 9.60 -1.62 2.29
C TYR A 29 10.44 -2.31 3.37
N ARG A 30 9.99 -3.45 3.88
CA ARG A 30 10.75 -4.26 4.85
C ARG A 30 12.06 -4.76 4.26
N GLN A 31 12.04 -5.25 3.02
CA GLN A 31 13.24 -5.70 2.30
C GLN A 31 14.27 -4.58 2.10
N HIS A 32 13.85 -3.31 2.12
CA HIS A 32 14.73 -2.16 2.00
C HIS A 32 15.05 -1.49 3.35
N GLY A 33 14.77 -2.14 4.48
CA GLY A 33 15.10 -1.66 5.81
C GLY A 33 14.32 -0.42 6.26
N VAL A 34 13.11 -0.21 5.73
CA VAL A 34 12.20 0.82 6.22
C VAL A 34 11.31 0.20 7.30
N PRO A 35 11.22 0.80 8.51
CA PRO A 35 10.27 0.35 9.53
C PRO A 35 8.84 0.48 8.98
N VAL A 36 8.10 -0.62 8.91
CA VAL A 36 6.82 -0.67 8.20
C VAL A 36 5.80 -1.55 8.91
N ARG A 37 4.53 -1.15 8.87
CA ARG A 37 3.38 -1.92 9.36
C ARG A 37 2.26 -1.92 8.32
N PHE A 38 1.70 -3.11 8.08
CA PHE A 38 0.49 -3.25 7.28
C PHE A 38 -0.73 -2.99 8.16
N VAL A 39 -1.60 -2.05 7.74
CA VAL A 39 -2.78 -1.61 8.50
C VAL A 39 -4.11 -1.92 7.81
N GLY A 40 -4.08 -2.54 6.63
CA GLY A 40 -5.28 -2.80 5.83
C GLY A 40 -5.76 -1.56 5.07
N HIS A 41 -6.91 -1.68 4.40
CA HIS A 41 -7.42 -0.68 3.48
C HIS A 41 -8.84 -0.22 3.91
N PRO A 42 -8.98 0.83 4.74
CA PRO A 42 -10.29 1.23 5.29
C PRO A 42 -11.38 1.49 4.24
N LEU A 43 -11.01 1.98 3.06
CA LEU A 43 -11.98 2.16 1.97
C LEU A 43 -12.46 0.84 1.36
N ALA A 44 -11.68 -0.24 1.46
CA ALA A 44 -12.10 -1.55 1.00
C ALA A 44 -13.21 -2.11 1.90
N ASP A 45 -13.14 -1.83 3.20
CA ASP A 45 -14.17 -2.23 4.17
C ASP A 45 -15.52 -1.53 3.92
N MET A 46 -15.54 -0.41 3.19
CA MET A 46 -16.75 0.30 2.78
C MET A 46 -17.38 -0.24 1.49
N LEU A 47 -16.66 -1.09 0.75
CA LEU A 47 -17.18 -1.66 -0.49
C LEU A 47 -18.08 -2.87 -0.19
N PRO A 48 -19.17 -3.05 -0.94
CA PRO A 48 -19.97 -4.26 -0.85
C PRO A 48 -19.13 -5.48 -1.29
N ASP A 49 -19.22 -6.57 -0.52
CA ASP A 49 -18.56 -7.84 -0.81
C ASP A 49 -19.59 -8.89 -1.27
N PRO A 50 -19.50 -9.43 -2.51
CA PRO A 50 -18.54 -9.13 -3.56
C PRO A 50 -18.93 -7.87 -4.38
N PRO A 51 -17.94 -7.14 -4.92
CA PRO A 51 -18.20 -5.96 -5.75
C PRO A 51 -18.85 -6.33 -7.09
N ASP A 52 -19.88 -5.56 -7.50
CA ASP A 52 -20.55 -5.76 -8.80
C ASP A 52 -19.67 -5.27 -9.96
N ARG A 53 -18.97 -6.23 -10.57
CA ARG A 53 -18.09 -6.01 -11.72
C ARG A 53 -18.84 -5.53 -12.96
N ALA A 54 -20.09 -5.94 -13.15
CA ALA A 54 -20.88 -5.53 -14.31
C ALA A 54 -21.32 -4.08 -14.17
N ALA A 55 -21.75 -3.66 -12.97
CA ALA A 55 -22.02 -2.25 -12.67
C ALA A 55 -20.78 -1.37 -12.83
N ALA A 56 -19.62 -1.80 -12.31
CA ALA A 56 -18.38 -1.03 -12.38
C ALA A 56 -17.88 -0.78 -13.82
N ARG A 57 -18.18 -1.68 -14.77
CA ARG A 57 -17.78 -1.57 -16.19
C ARG A 57 -18.72 -0.71 -17.05
N ARG A 58 -19.86 -0.29 -16.53
CA ARG A 58 -20.87 0.48 -17.27
C ARG A 58 -20.52 1.98 -17.43
N ARG A 59 -19.25 2.37 -17.29
CA ARG A 59 -18.75 3.72 -17.55
C ARG A 59 -17.49 3.66 -18.40
#